data_AF-A0A423W3L4-F1
#
_entry.id   AF-A0A423W3L4-F1
#
_cell.length_a   1.000
_cell.length_b   1.000
_cell.length_c   1.000
_cell.angle_alpha   90.00
_cell.angle_beta   90.00
_cell.angle_gamma   90.00
#
_symmetry.space_group_name_H-M   'P 1'
#
loop_
_entity.id
_entity.type
_entity.pdbx_description
1 polymer ?
#
loop_
_entity_poly.entity_id
_entity_poly.type
_entity_poly.pdbx_seq_one_letter_code
_entity_poly.pdbx_strand_id
1 'polypeptide(L)'
;MRLTKLCSLALPALAIAQSATNTTTSSAPSVTPDYEALCEAQASSYADVCPQCLYRCKGSAYIDQCYWSTFFTINGIQAQCEARGGYNCRQIAIGDVCPGA
;
A
#
# COMPACT_ATOMS: atom_id res chain seq x y z
N MET A 1 -1.95 8.95 -56.58
CA MET A 1 -1.57 7.52 -56.78
C MET A 1 -0.40 7.21 -55.84
N ARG A 2 -0.47 6.04 -55.19
CA ARG A 2 0.44 5.55 -54.12
C ARG A 2 1.86 5.26 -54.62
N LEU A 3 2.76 5.06 -53.63
CA LEU A 3 4.15 4.53 -53.62
C LEU A 3 5.13 5.62 -53.17
N THR A 4 5.98 5.51 -52.13
CA THR A 4 6.59 4.37 -51.43
C THR A 4 7.27 4.94 -50.18
N LYS A 5 7.40 4.16 -49.09
CA LYS A 5 8.67 3.89 -48.37
C LYS A 5 8.37 3.34 -46.98
N LEU A 6 8.41 2.02 -46.89
CA LEU A 6 8.56 1.26 -45.65
C LEU A 6 9.95 1.57 -45.09
N CYS A 7 10.01 2.22 -43.94
CA CYS A 7 11.23 2.31 -43.14
C CYS A 7 11.14 1.24 -42.06
N SER A 8 11.77 0.09 -42.32
CA SER A 8 11.93 -0.99 -41.36
C SER A 8 12.92 -0.55 -40.27
N LEU A 9 12.46 -0.38 -39.03
CA LEU A 9 13.35 -0.24 -37.89
C LEU A 9 13.85 -1.63 -37.47
N ALA A 10 15.15 -1.85 -37.65
CA ALA A 10 15.85 -3.03 -37.18
C ALA A 10 15.88 -3.05 -35.64
N LEU A 11 15.41 -4.14 -35.03
CA LEU A 11 15.60 -4.41 -33.60
C LEU A 11 17.02 -4.95 -33.37
N PRO A 12 17.82 -4.36 -32.46
CA PRO A 12 19.01 -5.03 -31.97
C PRO A 12 18.62 -6.20 -31.07
N ALA A 13 18.98 -7.41 -31.48
CA ALA A 13 18.90 -8.61 -30.66
C ALA A 13 19.93 -8.52 -29.53
N LEU A 14 19.47 -8.27 -28.31
CA LEU A 14 20.27 -8.41 -27.10
C LEU A 14 20.28 -9.88 -26.70
N ALA A 15 21.35 -10.59 -27.07
CA ALA A 15 21.68 -11.89 -26.51
C ALA A 15 22.23 -11.68 -25.09
N ILE A 16 21.48 -12.13 -24.08
CA ILE A 16 21.94 -12.15 -22.68
C ILE A 16 22.27 -13.60 -22.32
N ALA A 17 23.56 -13.86 -22.07
CA ALA A 17 24.07 -15.14 -21.63
C ALA A 17 23.46 -15.54 -20.29
N GLN A 18 22.88 -16.74 -20.22
CA GLN A 18 22.31 -17.31 -19.00
C GLN A 18 23.45 -17.83 -18.11
N SER A 19 23.80 -17.06 -17.08
CA SER A 19 24.60 -17.58 -15.97
C SER A 19 23.66 -18.34 -15.04
N ALA A 20 23.71 -19.68 -15.11
CA ALA A 20 22.99 -20.57 -14.21
C ALA A 20 23.49 -20.34 -12.77
N THR A 21 22.81 -19.46 -12.05
CA THR A 21 23.01 -19.25 -10.63
C THR A 21 22.23 -20.33 -9.90
N ASN A 22 22.93 -21.26 -9.26
CA ASN A 22 22.33 -22.22 -8.33
C ASN A 22 21.75 -21.45 -7.14
N THR A 23 20.44 -21.16 -7.19
CA THR A 23 19.74 -20.57 -6.05
C THR A 23 19.40 -21.67 -5.05
N THR A 24 20.24 -21.81 -4.04
CA THR A 24 19.90 -22.51 -2.80
C THR A 24 18.67 -21.81 -2.20
N THR A 25 17.50 -22.43 -2.31
CA THR A 25 16.27 -21.93 -1.68
C THR A 25 16.37 -22.22 -0.19
N SER A 26 17.06 -21.33 0.53
CA SER A 26 16.96 -21.28 1.98
C SER A 26 15.56 -20.76 2.31
N SER A 27 14.67 -21.64 2.75
CA SER A 27 13.38 -21.27 3.33
C SER A 27 13.64 -20.52 4.63
N ALA A 28 13.87 -19.21 4.52
CA ALA A 28 13.93 -18.31 5.66
C ALA A 28 12.64 -18.46 6.49
N PRO A 29 12.72 -18.44 7.84
CA PRO A 29 11.52 -18.47 8.66
C PRO A 29 10.59 -17.33 8.22
N SER A 30 9.31 -17.68 7.98
CA SER A 30 8.27 -16.69 7.69
C SER A 30 8.07 -15.86 8.95
N VAL A 31 8.74 -14.70 9.00
CA VAL A 31 8.49 -13.70 10.03
C VAL A 31 7.06 -13.22 9.79
N THR A 32 6.14 -13.66 10.64
CA THR A 32 4.77 -13.14 10.60
C THR A 32 4.86 -11.67 10.98
N PRO A 33 4.38 -10.74 10.14
CA PRO A 33 4.44 -9.32 10.46
C PRO A 33 3.64 -9.02 11.72
N ASP A 34 4.20 -8.22 12.62
CA ASP A 34 3.46 -7.66 13.75
C ASP A 34 2.59 -6.51 13.24
N TYR A 35 1.38 -6.86 12.79
CA TYR A 35 0.44 -5.90 12.21
C TYR A 35 0.04 -4.79 13.18
N GLU A 36 0.05 -5.07 14.49
CA GLU A 36 -0.34 -4.08 15.50
C GLU A 36 0.76 -3.06 15.70
N ALA A 37 2.00 -3.50 15.92
CA ALA A 37 3.14 -2.60 16.02
C ALA A 37 3.34 -1.77 14.72
N LEU A 38 3.16 -2.39 13.55
CA LEU A 38 3.24 -1.69 12.26
C LEU A 38 2.11 -0.68 12.08
N CYS A 39 0.91 -1.00 12.57
CA CYS A 39 -0.20 -0.06 12.56
C CYS A 39 0.11 1.15 13.46
N GLU A 40 0.47 0.91 14.72
CA GLU A 40 0.73 1.97 15.71
C GLU A 40 1.84 2.92 15.25
N ALA A 41 2.88 2.38 14.62
CA ALA A 41 3.98 3.17 14.05
C ALA A 41 3.52 4.16 12.97
N GLN A 42 2.46 3.84 12.22
CA GLN A 42 1.94 4.68 11.14
C GLN A 42 0.71 5.50 11.55
N ALA A 43 0.01 5.10 12.62
CA ALA A 43 -1.27 5.67 13.02
C ALA A 43 -1.19 7.05 13.70
N SER A 44 -0.03 7.40 14.28
CA SER A 44 0.16 8.68 14.98
C SER A 44 -0.96 8.91 16.03
N SER A 45 -1.76 9.97 15.92
CA SER A 45 -2.88 10.28 16.80
C SER A 45 -4.08 9.30 16.74
N TYR A 46 -4.00 8.28 15.88
CA TYR A 46 -5.02 7.25 15.71
C TYR A 46 -4.57 5.86 16.20
N ALA A 47 -3.45 5.76 16.93
CA ALA A 47 -2.94 4.48 17.41
C ALA A 47 -3.96 3.69 18.24
N ASP A 48 -4.82 4.36 19.00
CA ASP A 48 -5.90 3.76 19.79
C ASP A 48 -6.95 3.00 18.96
N VAL A 49 -7.05 3.28 17.65
CA VAL A 49 -7.98 2.60 16.75
C VAL A 49 -7.31 1.58 15.83
N CYS A 50 -6.02 1.30 16.03
CA CYS A 50 -5.32 0.24 15.32
C CYS A 50 -6.05 -1.12 15.38
N PRO A 51 -6.54 -1.59 16.55
CA PRO A 51 -7.28 -2.86 16.64
C PRO A 51 -8.47 -2.95 15.67
N GLN A 52 -9.14 -1.82 15.41
CA GLN A 52 -10.28 -1.73 14.48
C GLN A 52 -9.83 -1.72 13.00
N CYS A 53 -8.62 -1.25 12.71
CA CYS A 53 -8.08 -1.12 11.36
C CYS A 53 -7.17 -2.28 10.92
N LEU A 54 -6.77 -3.20 11.82
CA LEU A 54 -5.75 -4.23 11.55
C LEU A 54 -6.04 -5.05 10.28
N TYR A 55 -7.30 -5.40 10.05
CA TYR A 55 -7.70 -6.25 8.93
C TYR A 55 -7.38 -5.65 7.55
N ARG A 56 -7.33 -4.31 7.42
CA ARG A 56 -7.19 -3.63 6.11
C ARG A 56 -5.91 -4.00 5.38
N CYS A 57 -4.83 -4.20 6.12
CA CYS A 57 -3.50 -4.39 5.56
C CYS A 57 -2.97 -5.82 5.71
N LYS A 58 -3.81 -6.74 6.22
CA LYS A 58 -3.44 -8.14 6.39
C LYS A 58 -3.11 -8.77 5.04
N GLY A 59 -1.96 -9.43 4.95
CA GLY A 59 -1.47 -10.05 3.72
C GLY A 59 -0.90 -9.07 2.68
N SER A 60 -0.88 -7.77 2.94
CA SER A 60 -0.19 -6.81 2.06
C SER A 60 1.32 -7.07 2.06
N ALA A 61 1.95 -6.94 0.89
CA ALA A 61 3.42 -6.93 0.76
C ALA A 61 4.04 -5.59 1.21
N TYR A 62 3.22 -4.54 1.38
CA TYR A 62 3.63 -3.18 1.73
C TYR A 62 2.80 -2.69 2.92
N ILE A 63 2.98 -3.34 4.08
CA ILE A 63 2.12 -3.15 5.26
C ILE A 63 2.22 -1.72 5.79
N ASP A 64 3.43 -1.17 5.94
CA ASP A 64 3.63 0.21 6.40
C ASP A 64 2.95 1.24 5.49
N GLN A 65 3.14 1.11 4.18
CA GLN A 65 2.52 1.99 3.18
C GLN A 65 0.98 1.88 3.22
N CYS A 66 0.46 0.68 3.46
CA CYS A 66 -0.98 0.46 3.58
C CYS A 66 -1.56 1.13 4.84
N TYR A 67 -0.92 0.99 6.00
CA TYR A 67 -1.38 1.67 7.21
C TYR A 67 -1.20 3.18 7.11
N TRP A 68 -0.06 3.66 6.60
CA TRP A 68 0.16 5.08 6.34
C TRP A 68 -0.95 5.67 5.47
N SER A 69 -1.28 5.01 4.35
CA SER A 69 -2.35 5.46 3.45
C SER A 69 -3.73 5.41 4.12
N THR A 70 -3.97 4.41 4.97
CA THR A 70 -5.20 4.29 5.76
C THR A 70 -5.38 5.50 6.68
N PHE A 71 -4.38 5.81 7.50
CA PHE A 71 -4.47 6.91 8.46
C PHE A 71 -4.37 8.29 7.80
N PHE A 72 -3.65 8.41 6.69
CA PHE A 72 -3.69 9.60 5.85
C PHE A 72 -5.11 9.88 5.34
N THR A 73 -5.84 8.83 4.92
CA THR A 73 -7.24 8.96 4.49
C THR A 73 -8.15 9.39 5.63
N ILE A 74 -8.01 8.77 6.81
CA ILE A 74 -8.77 9.15 8.02
C ILE A 74 -8.54 10.63 8.34
N ASN A 75 -7.28 11.07 8.35
CA ASN A 75 -6.93 12.46 8.62
C ASN A 75 -7.57 13.42 7.60
N GLY A 76 -7.55 13.07 6.32
CA GLY A 76 -8.19 13.85 5.26
C GLY A 76 -9.70 14.00 5.44
N ILE A 77 -10.41 12.91 5.78
CA ILE A 77 -11.86 12.94 6.04
C ILE A 77 -12.17 13.76 7.29
N GLN A 78 -11.40 13.57 8.37
CA GLN A 78 -11.55 14.34 9.59
C GLN A 78 -11.38 15.84 9.32
N ALA A 79 -10.30 16.23 8.64
CA ALA A 79 -10.04 17.62 8.29
C ALA A 79 -11.15 18.24 7.44
N GLN A 80 -11.72 17.49 6.49
CA GLN A 80 -12.85 17.96 5.68
C GLN A 80 -14.12 18.16 6.51
N CYS A 81 -14.40 17.26 7.46
CA CYS A 81 -15.53 17.39 8.37
C CYS A 81 -15.36 18.61 9.28
N GLU A 82 -14.16 18.80 9.85
CA GLU A 82 -13.84 19.95 10.70
C GLU A 82 -13.94 21.27 9.93
N ALA A 83 -13.45 21.31 8.68
CA ALA A 83 -13.54 22.48 7.82
C ALA A 83 -14.99 22.91 7.51
N ARG A 84 -15.97 22.00 7.67
CA ARG A 84 -17.40 22.27 7.49
C ARG A 84 -18.14 22.56 8.81
N GLY A 85 -17.42 22.64 9.94
CA GLY A 85 -18.01 22.79 11.25
C GLY A 85 -18.74 21.54 11.75
N GLY A 86 -18.33 20.36 11.28
CA GLY A 86 -18.93 19.09 11.67
C GLY A 86 -18.68 18.72 13.13
N TYR A 87 -19.51 17.82 13.66
CA TYR A 87 -19.38 17.26 15.01
C TYR A 87 -18.88 15.82 14.94
N ASN A 88 -18.07 15.40 15.92
CA ASN A 88 -17.55 14.04 16.03
C ASN A 88 -16.76 13.56 14.78
N CYS A 89 -16.05 14.49 14.12
CA CYS A 89 -15.37 14.26 12.84
C CYS A 89 -14.36 13.13 12.87
N ARG A 90 -13.67 12.94 14.00
CA ARG A 90 -12.74 11.83 14.20
C ARG A 90 -13.43 10.47 14.06
N GLN A 91 -14.55 10.26 14.75
CA GLN A 91 -15.25 8.96 14.72
C GLN A 91 -15.91 8.71 13.37
N ILE A 92 -16.42 9.76 12.71
CA ILE A 92 -16.94 9.66 11.34
C ILE A 92 -15.82 9.18 10.40
N ALA A 93 -14.66 9.83 10.44
CA ALA A 93 -13.53 9.46 9.59
C ALA A 93 -13.02 8.03 9.84
N ILE A 94 -12.93 7.62 11.11
CA ILE A 94 -12.54 6.25 11.48
C ILE A 94 -13.59 5.26 11.00
N GLY A 95 -14.88 5.55 11.20
CA GLY A 95 -15.98 4.69 10.76
C GLY A 95 -16.07 4.52 9.24
N ASP A 96 -15.71 5.56 8.47
CA ASP A 96 -15.70 5.50 7.01
C ASP A 96 -14.55 4.62 6.46
N VAL A 97 -13.39 4.64 7.12
CA VAL A 97 -12.19 3.95 6.61
C VAL A 97 -12.02 2.56 7.22
N CYS A 98 -12.30 2.43 8.51
CA CYS A 98 -12.22 1.20 9.28
C CYS A 98 -13.58 0.93 9.94
N PRO A 99 -14.67 0.69 9.17
CA PRO A 99 -15.94 0.28 9.76
C PRO A 99 -15.68 -1.02 10.52
N GLY A 100 -15.88 -1.02 11.84
CA GLY A 100 -15.59 -2.17 12.69
C GLY A 100 -16.17 -3.45 12.09
N ALA A 101 -15.35 -4.51 12.07
CA ALA A 101 -15.75 -5.83 11.61
C ALA A 101 -16.83 -6.44 12.52
#